data_AF-A0A975K890-F1
#
_entry.id   AF-A0A975K890-F1
#
_cell.length_a   1.000
_cell.length_b   1.000
_cell.length_c   1.000
_cell.angle_alpha   90.00
_cell.angle_beta   90.00
_cell.angle_gamma   90.00
#
_symmetry.space_group_name_H-M   'P 1'
#
loop_
_entity.id
_entity.type
_entity.pdbx_description
1 polymer ?
#
loop_
_entity_poly.entity_id
_entity_poly.type
_entity_poly.pdbx_seq_one_letter_code
_entity_poly.pdbx_strand_id
1 'polypeptide(L)'
;MARADRLERMDIRRAELESDYQEALIAALRVAAAGSWGLFDHQSDKAARAKVAPVIDTLCELADAIDAMRAQLGMDAFALHREFLDARGPVAPSAVGEPKQARAWLERLGVSL
;
A
#
# COMPACT_ATOMS: atom_id res chain seq x y z
N MET A 1 14.66 28.44 17.19
CA MET A 1 14.06 27.19 17.75
C MET A 1 12.76 26.78 17.05
N ALA A 2 11.84 27.69 16.71
CA ALA A 2 10.53 27.36 16.09
C ALA A 2 10.54 26.59 14.75
N ARG A 3 11.63 26.65 13.96
CA ARG A 3 11.74 25.92 12.69
C ARG A 3 12.14 24.46 12.86
N ALA A 4 13.04 24.18 13.81
CA ALA A 4 13.48 22.81 14.10
C ALA A 4 12.32 21.97 14.66
N ASP A 5 11.60 22.54 15.64
CA ASP A 5 10.40 21.93 16.24
C ASP A 5 9.28 21.67 15.21
N ARG A 6 9.15 22.53 14.18
CA ARG A 6 8.20 22.30 13.10
C ARG A 6 8.60 21.12 12.21
N LEU A 7 9.87 21.02 11.85
CA LEU A 7 10.38 19.93 11.03
C LEU A 7 10.30 18.59 11.76
N GLU A 8 10.60 18.57 13.06
CA GLU A 8 10.47 17.38 13.89
C GLU A 8 9.02 16.88 13.96
N ARG A 9 8.05 17.77 14.18
CA ARG A 9 6.63 17.40 14.16
C ARG A 9 6.17 16.88 12.80
N MET A 10 6.67 17.45 11.71
CA MET A 10 6.37 16.95 10.36
C MET A 10 6.97 15.56 10.13
N ASP A 11 8.20 15.33 10.61
CA ASP A 11 8.85 14.04 10.49
C ASP A 11 8.12 12.94 11.27
N ILE A 12 7.70 13.24 12.51
CA ILE A 12 6.85 12.35 13.31
C ILE A 12 5.55 12.05 12.58
N ARG A 13 4.86 13.08 12.06
CA ARG A 13 3.59 12.88 11.37
C ARG A 13 3.73 12.07 10.08
N ARG A 14 4.82 12.27 9.34
CA ARG A 14 5.18 11.47 8.16
C ARG A 14 5.39 10.00 8.55
N ALA A 15 6.09 9.73 9.66
CA ALA A 15 6.29 8.38 10.16
C ALA A 15 4.98 7.69 10.57
N GLU A 16 4.08 8.42 11.23
CA GLU A 16 2.75 7.91 11.58
C GLU A 16 1.95 7.52 10.33
N LEU A 17 1.91 8.37 9.30
CA LEU A 17 1.18 8.03 8.08
C LEU A 17 1.80 6.84 7.33
N GLU A 18 3.12 6.73 7.29
CA GLU A 18 3.78 5.56 6.70
C GLU A 18 3.43 4.26 7.45
N SER A 19 3.28 4.34 8.77
CA SER A 19 2.78 3.23 9.60
C SER A 19 1.33 2.91 9.27
N ASP A 20 0.45 3.91 9.23
CA ASP A 20 -0.98 3.75 8.90
C ASP A 20 -1.16 3.11 7.51
N TYR A 21 -0.36 3.55 6.54
CA TYR A 21 -0.35 2.95 5.19
C TYR A 21 0.06 1.49 5.24
N GLN A 22 1.15 1.17 5.95
CA GLN A 22 1.64 -0.20 6.03
C GLN A 22 0.62 -1.11 6.71
N GLU A 23 -0.04 -0.66 7.76
CA GLU A 23 -1.11 -1.40 8.45
C GLU A 23 -2.32 -1.65 7.52
N ALA A 24 -2.77 -0.62 6.79
CA ALA A 24 -3.86 -0.75 5.83
C ALA A 24 -3.52 -1.74 4.71
N LEU A 25 -2.29 -1.66 4.17
CA LEU A 25 -1.82 -2.59 3.14
C LEU A 25 -1.73 -4.03 3.67
N ILE A 26 -1.17 -4.24 4.87
CA ILE A 26 -1.09 -5.56 5.50
C ILE A 26 -2.49 -6.15 5.70
N ALA A 27 -3.45 -5.36 6.18
CA ALA A 27 -4.83 -5.80 6.36
C ALA A 27 -5.45 -6.25 5.04
N ALA A 28 -5.28 -5.47 3.96
CA ALA A 28 -5.74 -5.83 2.63
C ALA A 28 -5.09 -7.11 2.11
N LEU A 29 -3.77 -7.23 2.25
CA LEU A 29 -2.99 -8.41 1.85
C LEU A 29 -3.42 -9.67 2.60
N ARG A 30 -3.73 -9.58 3.89
CA ARG A 30 -4.25 -10.72 4.67
C ARG A 30 -5.57 -11.23 4.12
N VAL A 31 -6.49 -10.32 3.76
CA VAL A 31 -7.77 -10.68 3.15
C VAL A 31 -7.57 -11.32 1.77
N ALA A 32 -6.63 -10.82 0.97
CA ALA A 32 -6.27 -11.45 -0.30
C ALA A 32 -5.63 -12.83 -0.12
N ALA A 33 -4.70 -12.97 0.83
CA ALA A 33 -4.03 -14.23 1.17
C ALA A 33 -4.99 -15.32 1.68
N ALA A 34 -6.12 -14.90 2.28
CA ALA A 34 -7.22 -15.75 2.70
C ALA A 34 -8.16 -16.18 1.55
N GLY A 35 -7.94 -15.67 0.33
CA GLY A 35 -8.67 -16.09 -0.87
C GLY A 35 -9.58 -15.01 -1.47
N SER A 36 -9.58 -13.78 -0.97
CA SER A 36 -10.27 -12.68 -1.63
C SER A 36 -9.51 -12.22 -2.88
N TRP A 37 -10.25 -11.84 -3.92
CA TRP A 37 -9.71 -11.34 -5.18
C TRP A 37 -9.95 -9.84 -5.34
N GLY A 38 -9.25 -9.23 -6.30
CA GLY A 38 -9.42 -7.85 -6.74
C GLY A 38 -8.33 -6.90 -6.26
N LEU A 39 -7.56 -7.27 -5.23
CA LEU A 39 -6.51 -6.40 -4.68
C LEU A 39 -5.41 -6.14 -5.70
N PHE A 40 -4.97 -7.19 -6.39
CA PHE A 40 -3.99 -7.06 -7.47
C PHE A 40 -4.62 -6.87 -8.84
N ASP A 41 -5.95 -6.95 -8.97
CA ASP A 41 -6.68 -6.75 -10.23
C ASP A 41 -6.19 -7.67 -11.36
N HIS A 42 -5.82 -8.92 -11.03
CA HIS A 42 -5.34 -9.90 -12.00
C HIS A 42 -6.40 -10.28 -13.02
N GLN A 43 -7.66 -10.26 -12.59
CA GLN A 43 -8.82 -10.57 -13.41
C GLN A 43 -9.72 -9.35 -13.46
N SER A 44 -10.31 -9.08 -14.63
CA SER A 44 -11.28 -8.01 -14.85
C SER A 44 -12.66 -8.30 -14.20
N ASP A 45 -12.68 -8.90 -13.02
CA ASP A 45 -13.88 -9.10 -12.22
C ASP A 45 -14.30 -7.76 -11.60
N LYS A 46 -15.37 -7.18 -12.16
CA LYS A 46 -15.92 -5.89 -11.74
C LYS A 46 -16.41 -5.91 -10.29
N ALA A 47 -16.95 -7.04 -9.79
CA ALA A 47 -17.47 -7.14 -8.43
C ALA A 47 -16.32 -7.20 -7.40
N ALA A 48 -15.29 -7.99 -7.70
CA ALA A 48 -14.07 -8.04 -6.89
C ALA A 48 -13.38 -6.66 -6.83
N ARG A 49 -13.28 -5.98 -7.99
CA ARG A 49 -12.74 -4.62 -8.08
C ARG A 49 -13.55 -3.62 -7.26
N ALA A 50 -14.87 -3.63 -7.38
CA ALA A 50 -15.74 -2.72 -6.63
C ALA A 50 -15.64 -2.93 -5.11
N LYS A 51 -15.46 -4.18 -4.67
CA LYS A 51 -15.30 -4.51 -3.25
C LYS A 51 -13.99 -3.96 -2.68
N VAL A 52 -12.90 -3.96 -3.45
CA VAL A 52 -11.59 -3.47 -2.98
C VAL A 52 -11.39 -1.98 -3.24
N ALA A 53 -12.19 -1.34 -4.10
CA ALA A 53 -12.04 0.07 -4.46
C ALA A 53 -11.87 1.00 -3.24
N PRO A 54 -12.67 0.89 -2.15
CA PRO A 54 -12.47 1.73 -0.97
C PRO A 54 -11.09 1.56 -0.31
N VAL A 55 -10.55 0.34 -0.31
CA VAL A 55 -9.21 0.05 0.24
C VAL A 55 -8.14 0.70 -0.63
N ILE A 56 -8.29 0.64 -1.95
CA ILE A 56 -7.38 1.29 -2.89
C ILE A 56 -7.42 2.80 -2.72
N ASP A 57 -8.61 3.38 -2.62
CA ASP A 57 -8.78 4.82 -2.43
C ASP A 57 -8.10 5.27 -1.14
N THR A 58 -8.29 4.55 -0.02
CA THR A 58 -7.59 4.84 1.24
C THR A 58 -6.06 4.76 1.10
N LEU A 59 -5.53 3.75 0.39
CA LEU A 59 -4.08 3.63 0.17
C LEU A 59 -3.54 4.78 -0.69
N CYS A 60 -4.27 5.21 -1.73
CA CYS A 60 -3.89 6.36 -2.55
C CYS A 60 -3.91 7.66 -1.71
N GLU A 61 -4.96 7.90 -0.92
CA GLU A 61 -5.06 9.07 -0.06
C GLU A 61 -3.90 9.16 0.95
N LEU A 62 -3.55 8.03 1.58
CA LEU A 62 -2.40 7.97 2.49
C LEU A 62 -1.09 8.21 1.76
N ALA A 63 -0.88 7.59 0.60
CA ALA A 63 0.33 7.77 -0.19
C ALA A 63 0.52 9.21 -0.66
N ASP A 64 -0.54 9.87 -1.16
CA ASP A 64 -0.51 11.27 -1.56
C ASP A 64 -0.13 12.19 -0.39
N ALA A 65 -0.68 11.93 0.81
CA ALA A 65 -0.35 12.68 2.01
C ALA A 65 1.10 12.45 2.47
N ILE A 66 1.59 11.20 2.38
CA ILE A 66 2.99 10.85 2.67
C ILE A 66 3.93 11.56 1.69
N ASP A 67 3.66 11.49 0.39
CA ASP A 67 4.49 12.11 -0.65
C ASP A 67 4.55 13.63 -0.49
N ALA A 68 3.42 14.27 -0.16
CA ALA A 68 3.38 15.70 0.14
C ALA A 68 4.29 16.07 1.33
N MET A 69 4.32 15.25 2.38
CA MET A 69 5.20 15.50 3.53
C MET A 69 6.67 15.18 3.23
N ARG A 70 6.95 14.06 2.56
CA ARG A 70 8.30 13.67 2.14
C ARG A 70 8.94 14.71 1.23
N ALA A 71 8.17 15.26 0.28
CA ALA A 71 8.61 16.38 -0.56
C ALA A 71 8.98 17.63 0.26
N GLN A 72 8.18 17.99 1.29
CA GLN A 72 8.49 19.12 2.16
C GLN A 72 9.72 18.88 3.05
N LEU A 73 10.01 17.62 3.38
CA LEU A 73 11.20 17.19 4.12
C LEU A 73 12.43 16.97 3.22
N GLY A 74 12.30 17.08 1.90
CA GLY A 74 13.38 16.84 0.94
C GLY A 74 13.74 15.36 0.77
N MET A 75 12.79 14.47 0.99
CA MET A 75 12.93 13.02 0.84
C MET A 75 12.38 12.57 -0.52
N ASP A 76 12.86 11.42 -1.01
CA ASP A 76 12.31 10.76 -2.19
C ASP A 76 10.85 10.34 -2.00
N ALA A 77 10.10 10.12 -3.07
CA ALA A 77 8.72 9.62 -3.01
C ALA A 77 8.59 8.27 -2.30
N PHE A 78 7.38 7.96 -1.84
CA PHE A 78 7.08 6.77 -1.07
C PHE A 78 7.06 5.51 -1.94
N ALA A 79 8.23 4.87 -2.04
CA ALA A 79 8.46 3.74 -2.92
C ALA A 79 7.48 2.56 -2.70
N LEU A 80 7.07 2.30 -1.46
CA LEU A 80 6.17 1.17 -1.16
C LEU A 80 4.84 1.26 -1.90
N HIS A 81 4.27 2.47 -2.03
CA HIS A 81 3.03 2.66 -2.77
C HIS A 81 3.22 2.39 -4.26
N ARG A 82 4.33 2.89 -4.82
CA ARG A 82 4.66 2.66 -6.23
C ARG A 82 4.83 1.18 -6.54
N GLU A 83 5.62 0.48 -5.73
CA GLU A 83 5.82 -0.96 -5.86
C GLU A 83 4.51 -1.75 -5.75
N PHE A 84 3.59 -1.30 -4.88
CA PHE A 84 2.28 -1.94 -4.74
C PHE A 84 1.45 -1.75 -6.00
N LEU A 85 1.35 -0.53 -6.53
CA LEU A 85 0.62 -0.26 -7.77
C LEU A 85 1.22 -1.00 -8.97
N ASP A 86 2.56 -1.06 -9.08
CA ASP A 86 3.25 -1.77 -10.15
C ASP A 86 3.04 -3.30 -10.06
N ALA A 87 2.73 -3.83 -8.87
CA ALA A 87 2.35 -5.23 -8.69
C ALA A 87 0.88 -5.52 -9.06
N ARG A 88 0.08 -4.50 -9.39
CA ARG A 88 -1.30 -4.66 -9.84
C ARG A 88 -1.41 -4.69 -11.36
N GLY A 89 -2.47 -5.32 -11.84
CA GLY A 89 -2.87 -5.33 -13.24
C GLY A 89 -2.91 -6.72 -13.86
N PRO A 90 -3.17 -6.79 -15.17
CA PRO A 90 -3.32 -8.06 -15.87
C PRO A 90 -2.02 -8.84 -15.87
N VAL A 91 -2.10 -10.12 -15.47
CA VAL A 91 -0.98 -11.05 -15.46
C VAL A 91 -1.17 -12.13 -16.52
N ALA A 92 -0.07 -12.82 -16.86
CA ALA A 92 -0.13 -13.97 -17.76
C ALA A 92 -1.05 -15.07 -17.19
N PRO A 93 -1.73 -15.88 -18.02
CA PRO A 93 -2.59 -16.98 -17.55
C PRO A 93 -1.89 -18.01 -16.66
N SER A 94 -0.56 -18.12 -16.76
CA SER A 94 0.28 -18.99 -15.94
C SER A 94 0.76 -18.36 -14.63
N ALA A 95 0.41 -17.10 -14.37
CA ALA A 95 0.81 -16.40 -13.16
C ALA A 95 0.17 -17.02 -11.91
N VAL A 96 0.87 -16.90 -10.79
CA VAL A 96 0.33 -17.32 -9.50
C VAL A 96 -0.87 -16.45 -9.14
N GLY A 97 -1.92 -17.05 -8.58
CA GLY A 97 -3.12 -16.31 -8.19
C GLY A 97 -2.85 -15.27 -7.11
N GLU A 98 -3.73 -14.27 -7.01
CA GLU A 98 -3.63 -13.16 -6.04
C GLU A 98 -3.35 -13.62 -4.60
N PRO A 99 -3.94 -14.72 -4.08
CA PRO A 99 -3.63 -15.16 -2.72
C PRO A 99 -2.16 -15.49 -2.52
N LYS A 100 -1.50 -16.15 -3.47
CA LYS A 100 -0.08 -16.50 -3.35
C LYS A 100 0.82 -15.28 -3.47
N GLN A 101 0.49 -14.33 -4.36
CA GLN A 101 1.18 -13.05 -4.44
C GLN A 101 1.04 -12.25 -3.14
N ALA A 102 -0.15 -12.25 -2.52
CA ALA A 102 -0.39 -11.59 -1.25
C ALA A 102 0.48 -12.16 -0.12
N ARG A 103 0.65 -13.49 -0.06
CA ARG A 103 1.56 -14.14 0.92
C ARG A 103 3.01 -13.72 0.71
N ALA A 104 3.48 -13.73 -0.53
CA ALA A 104 4.84 -13.28 -0.85
C ALA A 104 5.06 -11.80 -0.47
N TRP A 105 4.04 -10.95 -0.62
CA TRP A 105 4.06 -9.56 -0.16
C TRP A 105 4.12 -9.45 1.36
N LEU A 106 3.31 -10.23 2.10
CA LEU A 106 3.33 -10.24 3.55
C LEU A 106 4.70 -10.72 4.08
N GLU A 107 5.26 -11.77 3.49
CA GLU A 107 6.61 -12.24 3.81
C GLU A 107 7.67 -11.16 3.56
N ARG A 108 7.58 -10.44 2.43
CA ARG A 108 8.47 -9.31 2.11
C ARG A 108 8.38 -8.17 3.12
N LEU A 109 7.20 -7.93 3.68
CA LEU A 109 6.95 -6.94 4.73
C LEU A 109 7.30 -7.46 6.14
N GLY A 110 7.86 -8.66 6.27
CA GLY A 110 8.21 -9.28 7.56
C GLY A 110 7.01 -9.76 8.36
N VAL A 111 5.82 -9.85 7.75
CA VAL A 111 4.61 -10.34 8.38
C VAL A 111 4.46 -11.82 8.13
N SER A 112 4.64 -12.62 9.18
CA SER A 112 4.27 -14.04 9.15
C SER A 112 2.74 -14.19 9.25
N LEU A 113 2.19 -15.12 8.46
CA LEU A 113 0.76 -15.46 8.43
C LEU A 113 0.35 -16.37 9.59
#